data_AF-W7SW67-F1
#
_entry.id   AF-W7SW67-F1
#
_cell.length_a   1.000
_cell.length_b   1.000
_cell.length_c   1.000
_cell.angle_alpha   90.00
_cell.angle_beta   90.00
_cell.angle_gamma   90.00
#
_symmetry.space_group_name_H-M   'P 1'
#
loop_
_entity.id
_entity.type
_entity.pdbx_description
1 polymer ?
#
loop_
_entity_poly.entity_id
_entity_poly.type
_entity_poly.pdbx_seq_one_letter_code
_entity_poly.pdbx_strand_id
1 'polypeptide(L)' 'MGDGPRDWETHRPAVFGAAYRILGSVADAEDVTQDVWLRADGADLRGSS' A
#
# COMPACT_ATOMS: atom_id res chain seq x y z
N MET A 1 15.93 8.47 3.24
CA MET A 1 14.83 8.88 4.14
C MET A 1 13.67 9.24 3.25
N GLY A 2 12.95 8.22 2.81
CA GLY A 2 11.87 8.30 1.84
C GLY A 2 10.94 7.13 2.13
N ASP A 3 10.33 7.19 3.29
CA ASP A 3 9.28 6.25 3.74
C ASP A 3 8.07 7.06 4.23
N GLY A 4 7.87 8.26 3.67
CA GLY A 4 6.76 9.12 4.05
C GLY A 4 5.49 8.81 3.25
N PRO A 5 4.33 9.38 3.64
CA PRO A 5 3.06 9.21 2.92
C PRO A 5 3.13 9.55 1.41
N ARG A 6 4.09 10.39 1.00
CA ARG A 6 4.35 10.74 -0.40
C ARG A 6 4.92 9.60 -1.25
N ASP A 7 5.71 8.72 -0.64
CA ASP A 7 6.28 7.56 -1.34
C ASP A 7 5.20 6.50 -1.57
N TRP A 8 4.31 6.32 -0.59
CA TRP A 8 3.13 5.48 -0.74
C TRP A 8 2.21 5.94 -1.87
N GLU A 9 1.92 7.24 -1.97
CA GLU A 9 1.06 7.80 -3.03
C GLU A 9 1.58 7.46 -4.44
N THR A 10 2.91 7.38 -4.60
CA THR A 10 3.56 6.98 -5.86
C THR A 10 3.40 5.48 -6.14
N HIS A 11 3.39 4.64 -5.10
CA HIS A 11 3.30 3.18 -5.24
C HIS A 11 1.87 2.63 -5.22
N ARG A 12 0.91 3.37 -4.68
CA ARG A 12 -0.51 2.99 -4.57
C ARG A 12 -1.11 2.49 -5.90
N PRO A 13 -0.88 3.13 -7.07
CA PRO A 13 -1.42 2.63 -8.33
C PRO A 13 -0.83 1.28 -8.75
N ALA A 14 0.45 1.04 -8.45
CA ALA A 14 1.12 -0.21 -8.78
C ALA A 14 0.62 -1.37 -7.90
N VAL A 15 0.43 -1.13 -6.60
CA VAL A 15 -0.15 -2.10 -5.67
C VAL A 15 -1.58 -2.45 -6.05
N PHE A 16 -2.41 -1.43 -6.32
CA PHE A 16 -3.79 -1.64 -6.77
C PHE A 16 -3.85 -2.44 -8.08
N GLY A 17 -3.04 -2.07 -9.07
CA GLY A 17 -3.00 -2.78 -10.35
C GLY A 17 -2.50 -4.22 -10.24
N ALA A 18 -1.59 -4.51 -9.30
CA ALA A 18 -1.17 -5.88 -8.99
C ALA A 18 -2.31 -6.68 -8.33
N ALA A 19 -2.96 -6.12 -7.31
CA ALA A 19 -4.07 -6.77 -6.61
C ALA A 19 -5.27 -7.02 -7.55
N TYR A 20 -5.61 -6.03 -8.38
CA TYR A 20 -6.69 -6.15 -9.36
C TYR A 20 -6.43 -7.24 -10.40
N ARG A 21 -5.19 -7.41 -10.87
CA ARG A 21 -4.85 -8.49 -11.81
C ARG A 21 -4.97 -9.88 -11.19
N ILE A 22 -4.78 -10.01 -9.89
CA ILE A 22 -4.86 -11.29 -9.17
C ILE A 22 -6.31 -11.61 -8.80
N LEU A 23 -7.05 -10.61 -8.33
CA LEU A 23 -8.38 -10.80 -7.72
C LEU A 23 -9.52 -10.57 -8.71
N GLY A 24 -9.29 -9.79 -9.78
CA GLY A 24 -10.29 -9.49 -10.81
C GLY A 24 -11.45 -8.62 -10.32
N SER A 25 -11.37 -8.09 -9.11
CA SER A 25 -12.41 -7.32 -8.44
C SER A 25 -11.83 -6.02 -7.92
N VAL A 26 -12.56 -4.92 -8.15
CA VAL A 26 -12.16 -3.59 -7.68
C VAL A 26 -12.21 -3.52 -6.15
N ALA A 27 -13.29 -4.02 -5.55
CA ALA A 27 -13.47 -3.97 -4.10
C ALA A 27 -12.37 -4.73 -3.35
N ASP A 28 -12.06 -5.96 -3.79
CA ASP A 28 -11.00 -6.77 -3.18
C ASP A 28 -9.60 -6.15 -3.42
N ALA A 29 -9.39 -5.50 -4.57
CA ALA A 29 -8.13 -4.80 -4.84
C ALA A 29 -7.94 -3.54 -3.99
N GLU A 30 -9.02 -2.79 -3.73
CA GLU A 30 -8.99 -1.63 -2.83
C GLU A 30 -8.70 -2.05 -1.40
N ASP A 31 -9.35 -3.11 -0.90
CA ASP A 31 -9.13 -3.66 0.44
C ASP A 31 -7.66 -4.05 0.65
N VAL A 32 -7.09 -4.85 -0.27
CA VAL A 32 -5.67 -5.24 -0.22
C VAL A 32 -4.74 -4.03 -0.30
N THR A 33 -5.05 -3.05 -1.14
CA THR A 33 -4.22 -1.84 -1.27
C THR A 33 -4.20 -1.02 0.02
N GLN A 34 -5.34 -0.92 0.71
CA GLN A 34 -5.42 -0.27 2.02
C GLN A 34 -4.66 -1.06 3.09
N ASP A 35 -4.77 -2.37 3.07
CA ASP A 35 -4.13 -3.26 4.04
C ASP A 35 -2.59 -3.26 3.88
N VAL A 36 -2.08 -3.05 2.66
CA VAL A 36 -0.64 -2.82 2.39
C VAL A 36 -0.20 -1.46 2.93
N TRP A 37 -0.99 -0.40 2.77
CA TRP A 37 -0.67 0.92 3.32
C TRP A 37 -0.52 0.88 4.84
N LEU A 38 -1.47 0.26 5.54
CA LEU A 38 -1.45 0.16 7.01
C LEU A 38 -0.19 -0.56 7.53
N ARG A 39 0.30 -1.55 6.78
CA ARG A 39 1.56 -2.26 7.11
C ARG A 39 2.79 -1.41 6.83
N ALA A 40 2.80 -0.63 5.76
CA ALA A 40 3.89 0.28 5.43
C ALA A 40 3.99 1.43 6.45
N ASP A 41 2.86 2.06 6.80
CA ASP A 41 2.77 3.11 7.82
C ASP A 41 3.19 2.59 9.21
N GLY A 42 2.71 1.39 9.58
CA GLY A 42 3.13 0.73 10.83
C GLY A 42 4.60 0.29 10.87
N ALA A 43 5.23 0.06 9.71
CA ALA A 43 6.65 -0.26 9.61
C ALA A 43 7.53 1.00 9.79
N ASP A 44 7.11 2.15 9.26
CA ASP A 44 7.75 3.45 9.50
C ASP A 44 7.79 3.77 11.01
N LEU A 45 6.66 3.59 11.70
CA LEU A 45 6.55 3.78 13.15
C LEU A 45 7.48 2.86 13.96
N ARG A 46 7.79 1.66 13.48
CA ARG A 46 8.68 0.69 14.15
C ARG A 46 10.16 0.89 13.85
N GLY A 47 10.50 1.63 12.78
CA GLY A 47 11.87 1.98 12.41
C GLY A 47 12.42 3.23 13.11
N SER A 48 11.55 4.00 13.79
CA SER A 48 11.88 5.27 14.46
C SER A 48 12.36 5.14 15.92
N SER A 49 12.77 3.95 16.38
CA SER A 49 13.32 3.76 17.75
C SER A 49 14.84 3.66 17.79
#